data_AF-A0A0N5CT19-F1
#
_entry.id   AF-A0A0N5CT19-F1
#
_cell.length_a   1.000
_cell.length_b   1.000
_cell.length_c   1.000
_cell.angle_alpha   90.00
_cell.angle_beta   90.00
_cell.angle_gamma   90.00
#
_symmetry.space_group_name_H-M   'P 1'
#
loop_
_entity.id
_entity.type
_entity.pdbx_description
1 polymer ?
#
loop_
_entity_poly.entity_id
_entity_poly.type
_entity_poly.pdbx_seq_one_letter_code
_entity_poly.pdbx_strand_id
1 'polypeptide(L)'
;MAFTSKVLLILSILSLSEQMKTIQKITENEKILLKKIFRKDSYDYSLPSELPTTILPFMFIDHIEQLDQKQQLIEMHCSILFHWIDKRIVWEPQDYGNVERIVRYKGDLPRMWFPAVHFTEL
;
A
#
# COMPACT_ATOMS: atom_id res chain seq x y z
N MET A 1 9.41 -12.51 -11.28
CA MET A 1 7.96 -12.73 -11.07
C MET A 1 7.72 -14.21 -10.75
N ALA A 2 8.11 -14.69 -9.56
CA ALA A 2 8.16 -16.14 -9.25
C ALA A 2 7.64 -16.52 -7.85
N PHE A 3 7.19 -15.55 -7.04
CA PHE A 3 6.87 -15.80 -5.62
C PHE A 3 5.37 -16.04 -5.35
N THR A 4 4.48 -15.66 -6.26
CA THR A 4 3.03 -15.93 -6.15
C THR A 4 2.70 -17.42 -6.32
N SER A 5 3.62 -18.22 -6.86
CA SER A 5 3.40 -19.64 -7.16
C SER A 5 3.45 -20.55 -5.92
N LYS A 6 4.32 -20.27 -4.93
CA LYS A 6 4.51 -21.19 -3.77
C LYS A 6 3.37 -21.17 -2.76
N VAL A 7 2.74 -20.02 -2.51
CA VAL A 7 1.62 -19.90 -1.55
C VAL A 7 0.36 -20.58 -2.09
N LEU A 8 0.08 -20.42 -3.39
CA LEU A 8 -1.04 -21.11 -4.05
C LEU A 8 -0.89 -22.64 -3.98
N LEU A 9 0.34 -23.15 -4.09
CA LEU A 9 0.62 -24.59 -4.12
C LEU A 9 0.50 -25.28 -2.74
N ILE A 10 0.79 -24.57 -1.64
CA ILE A 10 0.62 -25.09 -0.27
C ILE A 10 -0.85 -25.09 0.12
N LEU A 11 -1.61 -24.08 -0.29
CA LEU A 11 -3.04 -24.01 -0.01
C LEU A 11 -3.81 -25.17 -0.67
N SER A 12 -3.42 -25.64 -1.87
CA SER A 12 -4.09 -26.77 -2.52
C SER A 12 -4.00 -28.13 -1.80
N ILE A 13 -3.20 -28.25 -0.73
CA ILE A 13 -2.97 -29.52 -0.01
C ILE A 13 -3.73 -29.57 1.32
N LEU A 14 -4.12 -28.41 1.87
CA LEU A 14 -4.81 -28.29 3.16
C LEU A 14 -6.33 -28.39 3.02
N SER A 15 -6.99 -28.95 4.04
CA SER A 15 -8.46 -28.90 4.10
C SER A 15 -8.94 -27.44 4.21
N LEU A 16 -10.15 -27.15 3.72
CA LEU A 16 -10.76 -25.81 3.83
C LEU A 16 -10.75 -25.29 5.28
N SER A 17 -10.95 -26.18 6.26
CA SER A 17 -10.94 -25.83 7.68
C SER A 17 -9.57 -25.34 8.16
N GLU A 18 -8.48 -25.94 7.68
CA GLU A 18 -7.11 -25.58 8.02
C GLU A 18 -6.68 -24.30 7.31
N GLN A 19 -7.11 -24.12 6.05
CA GLN A 19 -6.91 -22.87 5.32
C GLN A 19 -7.58 -21.70 6.05
N MET A 20 -8.84 -21.85 6.48
CA MET A 20 -9.57 -20.81 7.21
C MET A 20 -8.89 -20.45 8.52
N LYS A 21 -8.43 -21.43 9.30
CA LYS A 21 -7.67 -21.19 10.54
C LYS A 21 -6.38 -20.42 10.28
N THR A 22 -5.67 -20.75 9.19
CA THR A 22 -4.44 -20.06 8.81
C THR A 22 -4.70 -18.61 8.43
N ILE A 23 -5.74 -18.36 7.62
CA ILE A 23 -6.14 -17.01 7.23
C ILE A 23 -6.55 -16.17 8.44
N GLN A 24 -7.32 -16.74 9.37
CA GLN A 24 -7.71 -16.07 10.62
C GLN A 24 -6.48 -15.69 11.44
N LYS A 25 -5.51 -16.61 11.60
CA LYS A 25 -4.27 -16.35 12.33
C LYS A 25 -3.46 -15.21 11.70
N ILE A 26 -3.32 -15.19 10.38
CA ILE A 26 -2.62 -14.12 9.65
C ILE A 26 -3.34 -12.78 9.85
N THR A 27 -4.66 -12.78 9.72
CA THR A 27 -5.50 -11.58 9.92
C THR A 27 -5.33 -11.01 11.33
N GLU A 28 -5.24 -11.87 12.33
CA GLU A 28 -5.12 -11.46 13.72
C GLU A 28 -3.72 -10.90 14.03
N ASN A 29 -2.68 -11.52 13.47
CA ASN A 29 -1.33 -10.99 13.56
C ASN A 29 -1.20 -9.62 12.86
N GLU A 30 -1.81 -9.46 11.69
CA GLU A 30 -1.86 -8.19 10.96
C GLU A 30 -2.53 -7.10 11.80
N LYS A 31 -3.67 -7.39 12.45
CA LYS A 31 -4.35 -6.45 13.35
C LYS A 31 -3.47 -6.03 14.52
N ILE A 32 -2.78 -6.97 15.15
CA ILE A 32 -1.87 -6.69 16.28
C ILE A 32 -0.71 -5.81 15.83
N LEU A 33 -0.11 -6.13 14.68
CA LEU A 33 0.97 -5.38 14.05
C LEU A 33 0.56 -3.93 13.77
N LEU A 34 -0.55 -3.74 13.06
CA LEU A 34 -1.07 -2.41 12.72
C LEU A 34 -1.39 -1.59 13.97
N LYS A 35 -1.99 -2.20 14.99
CA LYS A 35 -2.29 -1.53 16.27
C LYS A 35 -1.01 -1.07 16.99
N LYS A 36 0.09 -1.82 16.87
CA LYS A 36 1.37 -1.49 17.50
C LYS A 36 2.10 -0.37 16.76
N ILE A 37 2.13 -0.42 15.42
CA ILE A 37 2.80 0.61 14.60
C ILE A 37 2.07 1.95 14.72
N PHE A 38 0.74 1.95 14.54
CA PHE A 38 -0.06 3.17 14.45
C PHE A 38 -0.63 3.64 15.80
N ARG A 39 0.11 3.40 16.89
CA ARG A 39 -0.25 3.92 18.21
C ARG A 39 -0.16 5.45 18.20
N LYS A 40 -1.19 6.12 18.73
CA LYS A 40 -1.37 7.59 18.62
C LYS A 40 -0.20 8.41 19.18
N ASP A 41 0.47 7.89 20.20
CA ASP A 41 1.62 8.49 20.88
C ASP A 41 2.96 8.22 20.17
N SER A 42 3.04 7.24 19.27
CA SER A 42 4.28 6.89 18.54
C SER A 42 4.24 7.27 17.07
N TYR A 43 3.05 7.37 16.46
CA TYR A 43 2.90 7.66 15.04
C TYR A 43 2.12 8.96 14.82
N ASP A 44 2.84 10.01 14.43
CA ASP A 44 2.24 11.26 13.96
C ASP A 44 1.96 11.18 12.45
N TYR A 45 0.67 11.09 12.10
CA TYR A 45 0.21 11.02 10.72
C TYR A 45 0.11 12.39 10.02
N SER A 46 0.31 13.50 10.75
CA SER A 46 0.25 14.84 10.17
C SER A 46 1.49 15.20 9.35
N LEU A 47 2.61 14.52 9.63
CA LEU A 47 3.91 14.77 9.02
C LEU A 47 4.52 13.47 8.44
N PRO A 48 5.34 13.57 7.39
CA PRO A 48 6.15 12.44 6.93
C PRO A 48 7.15 12.01 7.99
N SER A 49 7.74 10.82 7.84
CA SER A 49 8.74 10.33 8.80
C SER A 49 10.00 11.19 8.84
N GLU A 50 10.34 11.83 7.73
CA GLU A 50 11.53 12.66 7.58
C GLU A 50 11.24 13.89 6.71
N LEU A 51 11.99 14.96 6.94
CA LEU A 51 11.93 16.21 6.18
C LEU A 51 13.33 16.54 5.65
N PRO A 52 13.54 16.60 4.32
CA PRO A 52 12.57 16.33 3.26
C PRO A 52 12.26 14.83 3.09
N THR A 53 11.03 14.50 2.67
CA THR A 53 10.67 13.13 2.24
C THR A 53 10.73 13.03 0.71
N THR A 54 11.16 11.88 0.20
CA THR A 54 11.18 11.62 -1.24
C THR A 54 9.93 10.85 -1.66
N ILE A 55 9.23 11.39 -2.65
CA ILE A 55 8.06 10.76 -3.27
C ILE A 55 8.42 10.47 -4.72
N LEU A 56 8.26 9.23 -5.15
CA LEU A 56 8.50 8.79 -6.53
C LEU A 56 7.15 8.64 -7.25
N PRO A 57 6.77 9.57 -8.14
CA PRO A 57 5.60 9.44 -8.97
C PRO A 57 5.93 8.66 -10.26
N PHE A 58 5.08 7.68 -10.59
CA PHE A 58 5.10 6.99 -11.87
C PHE A 58 3.74 7.19 -12.53
N MET A 59 3.72 7.84 -13.70
CA MET A 59 2.52 8.00 -14.51
C MET A 59 2.55 6.98 -15.64
N PHE A 60 1.45 6.25 -15.78
CA PHE A 60 1.21 5.32 -16.86
C PHE A 60 0.04 5.87 -17.66
N ILE A 61 0.29 6.25 -18.91
CA ILE A 61 -0.76 6.68 -19.84
C ILE A 61 -1.38 5.41 -20.41
N ASP A 62 -2.68 5.23 -20.14
CA ASP A 62 -3.43 4.10 -20.66
C ASP A 62 -3.87 4.41 -22.10
N HIS A 63 -4.51 5.56 -22.31
CA HIS A 63 -4.81 6.10 -23.63
C HIS A 63 -5.02 7.62 -23.62
N ILE A 64 -4.82 8.26 -24.77
CA ILE A 64 -5.16 9.67 -25.00
C ILE A 64 -6.50 9.71 -25.73
N GLU A 65 -7.50 10.35 -25.13
CA GLU A 65 -8.86 10.46 -25.66
C GLU A 65 -8.92 11.54 -26.75
N GLN A 66 -8.40 12.73 -26.44
CA GLN A 66 -8.46 13.88 -27.33
C GLN A 66 -7.27 14.83 -27.14
N LEU A 67 -6.86 15.47 -28.24
CA LEU A 67 -5.95 16.61 -28.26
C LEU A 67 -6.62 17.76 -29.02
N ASP A 68 -7.05 18.81 -28.31
CA ASP A 68 -7.50 20.06 -28.93
C ASP A 68 -6.31 21.03 -28.98
N GLN A 69 -5.70 21.15 -30.15
CA GLN A 69 -4.55 22.04 -30.36
C GLN A 69 -4.92 23.53 -30.30
N LYS A 70 -6.17 23.89 -30.64
CA LYS A 70 -6.62 25.29 -30.61
C LYS A 70 -6.82 25.75 -29.18
N GLN A 71 -7.32 24.86 -28.31
CA GLN A 71 -7.53 25.11 -26.88
C GLN A 71 -6.33 24.70 -26.01
N GLN A 72 -5.32 24.06 -26.60
CA GLN A 72 -4.13 23.53 -25.91
C GLN A 72 -4.48 22.55 -24.78
N LEU A 73 -5.47 21.69 -25.01
CA LEU A 73 -6.01 20.76 -24.01
C LEU A 73 -5.77 19.30 -24.44
N ILE A 74 -5.34 18.48 -23.48
CA ILE A 74 -5.21 17.02 -23.60
C ILE A 74 -6.18 16.37 -22.63
N GLU A 75 -7.03 15.49 -23.16
CA GLU A 75 -7.85 14.58 -22.38
C GLU A 75 -7.23 13.18 -22.46
N MET A 76 -6.92 12.59 -21.31
CA MET A 76 -6.25 11.28 -21.24
C MET A 76 -6.70 10.49 -20.03
N HIS A 77 -6.69 9.17 -20.19
CA HIS A 77 -6.84 8.24 -19.09
C HIS A 77 -5.45 7.78 -18.67
N CYS A 78 -5.13 7.97 -17.39
CA CYS A 78 -3.85 7.58 -16.83
C CYS A 78 -4.00 7.05 -15.42
N SER A 79 -3.05 6.18 -15.06
CA SER A 79 -2.86 5.67 -13.72
C SER A 79 -1.60 6.29 -13.13
N ILE A 80 -1.68 6.79 -11.90
CA ILE A 80 -0.52 7.36 -11.20
C ILE A 80 -0.22 6.52 -9.96
N LEU A 81 1.01 6.00 -9.90
CA LEU A 81 1.54 5.31 -8.74
C LEU A 81 2.47 6.23 -7.97
N PHE A 82 2.17 6.46 -6.69
CA PHE A 82 3.07 7.15 -5.78
C PHE A 82 3.76 6.13 -4.88
N HIS A 83 5.09 6.20 -4.82
CA HIS A 83 5.91 5.39 -3.93
C HIS A 83 6.67 6.27 -2.95
N TRP A 84 6.61 5.94 -1.66
CA TRP A 84 7.36 6.58 -0.58
C TRP A 84 7.73 5.55 0.49
N ILE A 85 8.70 5.89 1.33
CA ILE A 85 9.15 5.06 2.45
C ILE A 85 8.89 5.83 3.75
N ASP A 86 8.20 5.19 4.71
CA ASP A 86 8.02 5.71 6.07
C ASP A 86 8.85 4.86 7.04
N LYS A 87 9.92 5.44 7.59
CA LYS A 87 10.86 4.71 8.47
C LYS A 87 10.25 4.30 9.82
N ARG A 88 9.05 4.79 10.15
CA ARG A 88 8.33 4.43 11.38
C ARG A 88 7.50 3.15 11.20
N ILE A 89 7.25 2.74 9.95
CA ILE A 89 6.50 1.54 9.59
C ILE A 89 7.48 0.40 9.33
N VAL A 90 8.08 -0.12 10.41
CA VAL A 90 9.06 -1.21 10.37
C VAL A 90 8.70 -2.25 11.43
N TRP A 91 8.86 -3.53 11.09
CA TRP A 91 8.65 -4.63 12.02
C TRP A 91 9.46 -5.86 11.62
N GLU A 92 9.70 -6.75 12.57
CA GLU A 92 10.29 -8.06 12.33
C GLU A 92 9.18 -9.07 11.99
N PRO A 93 9.17 -9.71 10.80
CA PRO A 93 8.09 -10.62 10.40
C PRO A 93 7.86 -11.77 11.38
N GLN A 94 8.92 -12.27 12.02
CA GLN A 94 8.88 -13.40 12.94
C GLN A 94 7.98 -13.12 14.16
N ASP A 95 7.89 -11.88 14.61
CA ASP A 95 7.07 -11.45 15.75
C ASP A 95 5.56 -11.48 15.44
N TYR A 96 5.18 -11.51 14.16
CA TYR A 96 3.79 -11.43 13.70
C TYR A 96 3.43 -12.61 12.80
N GLY A 97 4.00 -13.79 13.07
CA GLY A 97 3.70 -15.01 12.32
C GLY A 97 4.09 -14.94 10.84
N ASN A 98 5.24 -14.33 10.56
CA ASN A 98 5.84 -14.16 9.24
C ASN A 98 5.00 -13.31 8.28
N VAL A 99 4.30 -12.30 8.80
CA VAL A 99 3.68 -11.26 7.97
C VAL A 99 4.79 -10.37 7.42
N GLU A 100 5.13 -10.52 6.14
CA GLU A 100 6.17 -9.72 5.47
C GLU A 100 5.62 -8.48 4.75
N ARG A 101 4.35 -8.52 4.34
CA ARG A 101 3.72 -7.46 3.56
C ARG A 101 2.22 -7.41 3.81
N ILE A 102 1.71 -6.19 3.93
CA ILE A 102 0.27 -5.88 3.99
C ILE A 102 -0.10 -5.10 2.74
N VAL A 103 -1.14 -5.52 2.04
CA VAL A 103 -1.68 -4.83 0.85
C VAL A 103 -3.17 -4.62 1.06
N ARG A 104 -3.60 -3.36 1.15
CA ARG A 104 -4.97 -2.95 1.46
C ARG A 104 -5.32 -1.67 0.74
N TYR A 105 -6.62 -1.41 0.59
CA TYR A 105 -7.08 -0.09 0.20
C TYR A 105 -6.84 0.91 1.32
N LYS A 106 -6.68 2.19 0.96
CA LYS A 106 -6.46 3.28 1.92
C LYS A 106 -7.51 3.32 3.04
N GLY A 107 -8.76 2.98 2.73
CA GLY A 107 -9.87 2.98 3.70
C GLY A 107 -9.77 1.88 4.77
N ASP A 108 -9.04 0.80 4.50
CA ASP A 108 -8.88 -0.34 5.42
C ASP A 108 -7.63 -0.21 6.30
N LEU A 109 -6.75 0.75 5.99
CA LEU A 109 -5.54 1.01 6.76
C LEU A 109 -5.83 1.98 7.91
N PRO A 110 -5.12 1.86 9.04
CA PRO A 110 -5.11 2.89 10.08
C PRO A 110 -4.71 4.26 9.51
N ARG A 111 -5.02 5.34 10.25
CA ARG A 111 -4.60 6.68 9.86
C ARG A 111 -3.08 6.76 9.78
N MET A 112 -2.56 6.80 8.56
CA MET A 112 -1.15 6.96 8.24
C MET A 112 -0.94 8.23 7.42
N TRP A 113 0.30 8.72 7.38
CA TRP A 113 0.64 9.84 6.53
C TRP A 113 0.60 9.43 5.05
N PHE A 114 0.00 10.28 4.21
CA PHE A 114 0.00 10.15 2.76
C PHE A 114 0.43 11.49 2.16
N PRO A 115 1.20 11.48 1.05
CA PRO A 115 1.50 12.71 0.33
C PRO A 115 0.21 13.35 -0.20
N ALA A 116 0.09 14.66 -0.01
CA ALA A 116 -0.96 15.45 -0.64
C ALA A 116 -0.54 15.73 -2.09
N VAL A 117 -1.40 15.34 -3.03
CA VAL A 117 -1.18 15.52 -4.47
C VAL A 117 -2.25 16.48 -4.98
N HIS A 118 -1.80 17.55 -5.61
CA HIS A 118 -2.67 18.56 -6.21
C HIS A 118 -2.31 18.72 -7.68
N PHE A 119 -3.33 18.69 -8.53
CA PHE A 119 -3.20 19.18 -9.90
C PHE A 119 -3.51 20.68 -9.87
N THR A 120 -2.55 21.49 -10.29
CA THR A 120 -2.71 22.94 -10.36
C THR A 120 -2.52 23.38 -11.80
N GLU A 121 -3.27 24.40 -12.21
CA GLU A 121 -2.95 25.17 -13.39
C GLU A 121 -1.59 25.86 -13.15
N LEU A 122 -0.67 25.76 -14.12
CA LEU A 122 0.59 26.49 -14.12
C LEU A 122 0.48 27.70 -15.04
#